data_AF-A0A973CTP5-F1
#
_entry.id   AF-A0A973CTP5-F1
#
_cell.length_a   1.000
_cell.length_b   1.000
_cell.length_c   1.000
_cell.angle_alpha   90.00
_cell.angle_beta   90.00
_cell.angle_gamma   90.00
#
_symmetry.space_group_name_H-M   'P 1'
#
loop_
_entity.id
_entity.type
_entity.pdbx_description
1 polymer ?
#
loop_
_entity_poly.entity_id
_entity_poly.type
_entity_poly.pdbx_seq_one_letter_code
_entity_poly.pdbx_strand_id
1 'polypeptide(L)'
;MRTNGARTAFALALLLGLGTAAIASDAQASGATPTSTIDLLVVYPRPASEQLAGLILWNRSWGETEMGPFLDANFGRVTQIYQQSGVPVEFRVAHSESIDLSSLGPNWKATLSFALMNSESPTASQVPYLDAIESLRDLHAADIVIYWRQPSDNGPTSNGAGSVGGGEDEAYVHLTYSGINPPVAAHETGHLLGGQHQEGVQGSATFSIDGDTATLREYRSVMTATSTLGLDAFRYLWRFSQAGTSITGSNDCSEFSGALSICEFPSSAPLGDADHDAATTLAAMAPVVAAFRTAAPAVQVPAASPLGVALLALLFALAGLRALAARRARA
;
A
#
# COMPACT_ATOMS: atom_id res chain seq x y z
N MET A 1 12.87 77.89 23.78
CA MET A 1 12.27 78.89 22.86
C MET A 1 11.50 78.09 21.81
N ARG A 2 10.16 77.98 21.84
CA ARG A 2 9.16 78.91 21.22
C ARG A 2 9.61 79.30 19.79
N THR A 3 8.92 79.02 18.68
CA THR A 3 7.48 79.09 18.30
C THR A 3 7.26 78.41 16.92
N ASN A 4 6.19 77.61 16.72
CA ASN A 4 4.91 77.87 15.98
C ASN A 4 4.93 78.23 14.48
N GLY A 5 4.05 77.53 13.71
CA GLY A 5 3.41 77.94 12.43
C GLY A 5 3.58 76.88 11.32
N ALA A 6 2.65 75.98 10.95
CA ALA A 6 1.24 76.14 10.51
C ALA A 6 1.17 77.08 9.27
N ARG A 7 0.64 76.78 8.08
CA ARG A 7 -0.40 75.87 7.53
C ARG A 7 -0.21 75.86 5.99
N THR A 8 -0.49 74.77 5.29
CA THR A 8 -1.51 74.80 4.22
C THR A 8 -2.13 73.41 4.10
N ALA A 9 -3.44 73.37 4.33
CA ALA A 9 -4.28 72.21 4.15
C ALA A 9 -4.81 72.21 2.70
N PHE A 10 -4.87 71.03 2.08
CA PHE A 10 -5.96 70.71 1.18
C PHE A 10 -6.54 69.38 1.64
N ALA A 11 -7.74 69.45 2.20
CA ALA A 11 -8.59 68.34 2.57
C ALA A 11 -9.82 68.40 1.67
N LEU A 12 -10.14 67.30 1.00
CA LEU A 12 -11.50 66.86 0.63
C LEU A 12 -11.33 65.44 0.04
N ALA A 13 -11.67 64.36 0.74
CA ALA A 13 -12.99 63.82 1.15
C ALA A 13 -13.13 62.46 0.42
N LEU A 14 -12.96 61.33 1.10
CA LEU A 14 -13.94 60.62 1.96
C LEU A 14 -15.04 59.91 1.16
N LEU A 15 -14.98 58.57 1.14
CA LEU A 15 -16.10 57.61 1.22
C LEU A 15 -15.50 56.20 1.38
N LEU A 16 -15.28 55.74 2.62
CA LEU A 16 -16.15 54.85 3.40
C LEU A 16 -16.30 53.44 2.81
N GLY A 17 -15.58 52.51 3.44
CA GLY A 17 -15.81 51.07 3.40
C GLY A 17 -15.19 50.44 4.64
N LEU A 18 -15.96 50.37 5.72
CA LEU A 18 -15.64 49.66 6.96
C LEU A 18 -15.44 48.17 6.65
N GLY A 19 -14.29 47.63 7.05
CA GLY A 19 -14.00 46.20 7.02
C GLY A 19 -12.91 45.88 8.04
N THR A 20 -13.33 45.59 9.26
CA THR A 20 -12.51 44.94 10.28
C THR A 20 -11.99 43.61 9.74
N ALA A 21 -10.69 43.52 9.44
CA ALA A 21 -10.02 42.24 9.22
C ALA A 21 -9.23 41.89 10.48
N ALA A 22 -9.66 40.79 11.09
CA ALA A 22 -9.18 40.26 12.35
C ALA A 22 -7.68 39.97 12.31
N ILE A 23 -7.06 40.18 13.46
CA ILE A 23 -5.78 39.59 13.84
C ILE A 23 -6.00 38.07 13.77
N ALA A 24 -5.41 37.40 12.77
CA ALA A 24 -5.42 35.95 12.71
C ALA A 24 -4.58 35.45 13.89
N SER A 25 -5.28 35.01 14.93
CA SER A 25 -4.74 34.21 16.01
C SER A 25 -4.09 32.96 15.44
N ASP A 26 -2.88 32.65 15.89
CA ASP A 26 -2.24 31.34 15.77
C ASP A 26 -3.23 30.24 16.19
N ALA A 27 -3.91 29.67 15.21
CA ALA A 27 -4.53 28.38 15.32
C ALA A 27 -3.44 27.38 14.95
N GLN A 28 -2.71 26.94 15.97
CA GLN A 28 -1.92 25.74 15.94
C GLN A 28 -2.90 24.58 15.75
N ALA A 29 -3.31 24.35 14.49
CA ALA A 29 -3.93 23.12 14.10
C ALA A 29 -2.89 22.03 14.38
N SER A 30 -3.22 21.12 15.30
CA SER A 30 -2.60 19.81 15.34
C SER A 30 -2.92 19.15 13.99
N GLY A 31 -2.09 19.46 12.98
CA GLY A 31 -2.24 18.91 11.64
C GLY A 31 -1.98 17.42 11.76
N ALA A 32 -3.04 16.63 11.83
CA ALA A 32 -2.93 15.21 11.54
C ALA A 32 -2.35 15.11 10.13
N THR A 33 -1.17 14.52 9.99
CA THR A 33 -0.61 14.20 8.67
C THR A 33 -1.68 13.42 7.92
N PRO A 34 -2.11 13.85 6.73
CA PRO A 34 -3.17 13.16 6.00
C PRO A 34 -2.73 11.73 5.71
N THR A 35 -3.58 10.77 6.03
CA THR A 35 -3.35 9.36 5.71
C THR A 35 -3.40 9.18 4.19
N SER A 36 -2.36 8.59 3.62
CA SER A 36 -2.33 8.19 2.21
C SER A 36 -3.00 6.84 2.03
N THR A 37 -3.81 6.65 1.00
CA THR A 37 -4.38 5.34 0.66
C THR A 37 -3.61 4.76 -0.52
N ILE A 38 -3.04 3.57 -0.34
CA ILE A 38 -2.38 2.80 -1.40
C ILE A 38 -3.33 1.69 -1.84
N ASP A 39 -3.72 1.74 -3.10
CA ASP A 39 -4.62 0.77 -3.71
C ASP A 39 -3.88 -0.47 -4.21
N LEU A 40 -4.35 -1.64 -3.81
CA LEU A 40 -3.73 -2.92 -4.11
C LEU A 40 -4.55 -3.71 -5.13
N LEU A 41 -3.88 -4.24 -6.15
CA LEU A 41 -4.36 -5.34 -6.96
C LEU A 41 -3.71 -6.64 -6.45
N VAL A 42 -4.52 -7.58 -5.96
CA VAL A 42 -4.01 -8.89 -5.51
C VAL A 42 -4.33 -9.97 -6.55
N VAL A 43 -3.31 -10.52 -7.20
CA VAL A 43 -3.46 -11.59 -8.20
C VAL A 43 -2.91 -12.91 -7.68
N TYR A 44 -3.54 -14.03 -8.07
CA TYR A 44 -3.14 -15.37 -7.63
C TYR A 44 -3.41 -16.43 -8.71
N PRO A 45 -2.66 -17.55 -8.75
CA PRO A 45 -2.64 -18.43 -9.93
C PRO A 45 -3.67 -19.58 -9.91
N ARG A 46 -4.59 -19.59 -8.94
CA ARG A 46 -5.58 -20.66 -8.72
C ARG A 46 -6.96 -20.05 -8.47
N PRO A 47 -8.07 -20.81 -8.62
CA PRO A 47 -9.38 -20.34 -8.17
C PRO A 47 -9.32 -19.87 -6.71
N ALA A 48 -10.05 -18.80 -6.39
CA ALA A 48 -9.97 -18.12 -5.10
C ALA A 48 -10.19 -19.06 -3.90
N SER A 49 -11.17 -19.98 -4.00
CA SER A 49 -11.45 -20.98 -2.97
C SER A 49 -10.28 -21.95 -2.75
N GLU A 50 -9.63 -22.40 -3.81
CA GLU A 50 -8.47 -23.29 -3.74
C GLU A 50 -7.21 -22.57 -3.25
N GLN A 51 -7.05 -21.30 -3.64
CA GLN A 51 -5.97 -20.47 -3.17
C GLN A 51 -6.09 -20.20 -1.67
N LEU A 52 -7.31 -19.99 -1.14
CA LEU A 52 -7.50 -19.71 0.28
C LEU A 52 -7.53 -20.97 1.16
N ALA A 53 -7.92 -22.13 0.61
CA ALA A 53 -8.21 -23.35 1.36
C ALA A 53 -7.12 -23.76 2.36
N GLY A 54 -5.84 -23.65 2.00
CA GLY A 54 -4.74 -24.02 2.90
C GLY A 54 -4.62 -23.09 4.11
N LEU A 55 -4.89 -21.79 3.95
CA LEU A 55 -4.85 -20.85 5.08
C LEU A 55 -6.01 -21.10 6.05
N ILE A 56 -7.19 -21.44 5.54
CA ILE A 56 -8.33 -21.84 6.37
C ILE A 56 -7.97 -23.10 7.18
N LEU A 57 -7.44 -24.12 6.51
CA LEU A 57 -7.06 -25.37 7.16
C LEU A 57 -6.01 -25.17 8.28
N TRP A 58 -5.10 -24.22 8.09
CA TRP A 58 -4.06 -23.90 9.08
C TRP A 58 -4.49 -22.87 10.12
N ASN A 59 -5.75 -22.43 10.09
CA ASN A 59 -6.27 -21.37 10.95
C ASN A 59 -5.47 -20.06 10.85
N ARG A 60 -5.08 -19.69 9.62
CA ARG A 60 -4.32 -18.48 9.27
C ARG A 60 -5.12 -17.50 8.41
N SER A 61 -6.43 -17.74 8.26
CA SER A 61 -7.33 -16.86 7.51
C SER A 61 -8.06 -15.84 8.38
N TRP A 62 -7.69 -15.73 9.67
CA TRP A 62 -8.31 -14.78 10.61
C TRP A 62 -9.81 -15.03 10.85
N GLY A 63 -10.27 -16.27 10.65
CA GLY A 63 -11.68 -16.64 10.71
C GLY A 63 -12.43 -16.46 9.39
N GLU A 64 -11.80 -15.84 8.39
CA GLU A 64 -12.40 -15.61 7.09
C GLU A 64 -12.38 -16.87 6.24
N THR A 65 -13.45 -17.07 5.47
CA THR A 65 -13.62 -18.23 4.58
C THR A 65 -13.72 -17.86 3.10
N GLU A 66 -13.73 -16.56 2.81
CA GLU A 66 -13.84 -16.01 1.45
C GLU A 66 -12.64 -15.11 1.16
N MET A 67 -12.23 -15.05 -0.12
CA MET A 67 -11.00 -14.36 -0.54
C MET A 67 -11.02 -12.86 -0.23
N GLY A 68 -12.09 -12.14 -0.60
CA GLY A 68 -12.20 -10.70 -0.35
C GLY A 68 -12.06 -10.35 1.13
N PRO A 69 -12.94 -10.88 2.01
CA PRO A 69 -12.83 -10.68 3.46
C PRO A 69 -11.48 -11.07 4.05
N PHE A 70 -10.87 -12.18 3.59
CA PHE A 70 -9.53 -12.56 4.01
C PHE A 70 -8.48 -11.51 3.66
N LEU A 71 -8.48 -11.01 2.41
CA LEU A 71 -7.52 -10.01 1.96
C LEU A 71 -7.73 -8.68 2.70
N ASP A 72 -8.97 -8.24 2.89
CA ASP A 72 -9.30 -7.03 3.65
C ASP A 72 -8.82 -7.16 5.11
N ALA A 73 -9.07 -8.30 5.76
CA ALA A 73 -8.62 -8.57 7.11
C ALA A 73 -7.08 -8.64 7.22
N ASN A 74 -6.41 -9.17 6.20
CA ASN A 74 -4.96 -9.28 6.16
C ASN A 74 -4.31 -7.90 5.96
N PHE A 75 -4.74 -7.14 4.96
CA PHE A 75 -4.19 -5.80 4.68
C PHE A 75 -4.66 -4.73 5.65
N GLY A 76 -5.78 -4.93 6.34
CA GLY A 76 -6.14 -4.14 7.53
C GLY A 76 -5.13 -4.28 8.66
N ARG A 77 -4.53 -5.47 8.85
CA ARG A 77 -3.44 -5.69 9.81
C ARG A 77 -2.10 -5.14 9.30
N VAL A 78 -1.83 -5.20 8.00
CA VAL A 78 -0.69 -4.50 7.40
C VAL A 78 -0.82 -3.00 7.68
N THR A 79 -1.98 -2.40 7.41
CA THR A 79 -2.29 -1.00 7.75
C THR A 79 -2.05 -0.70 9.22
N GLN A 80 -2.50 -1.58 10.12
CA GLN A 80 -2.28 -1.44 11.56
C GLN A 80 -0.78 -1.39 11.91
N ILE A 81 0.06 -2.25 11.34
CA ILE A 81 1.52 -2.25 11.55
C ILE A 81 2.12 -0.88 11.20
N TYR A 82 1.75 -0.34 10.03
CA TYR A 82 2.22 0.97 9.59
C TYR A 82 1.75 2.11 10.50
N GLN A 83 0.45 2.17 10.80
CA GLN A 83 -0.15 3.23 11.61
C GLN A 83 0.36 3.22 13.06
N GLN A 84 0.52 2.03 13.65
CA GLN A 84 1.11 1.88 14.99
C GLN A 84 2.59 2.28 15.03
N SER A 85 3.25 2.38 13.87
CA SER A 85 4.62 2.87 13.71
C SER A 85 4.68 4.35 13.30
N GLY A 86 3.55 5.07 13.38
CA GLY A 86 3.48 6.48 13.01
C GLY A 86 3.52 6.76 11.50
N VAL A 87 3.41 5.73 10.65
CA VAL A 87 3.37 5.89 9.20
C VAL A 87 1.91 6.08 8.76
N PRO A 88 1.52 7.27 8.26
CA PRO A 88 0.11 7.58 7.97
C PRO A 88 -0.30 7.02 6.60
N VAL A 89 -0.48 5.70 6.53
CA VAL A 89 -0.91 4.99 5.32
C VAL A 89 -2.03 3.99 5.61
N GLU A 90 -2.86 3.75 4.60
CA GLU A 90 -3.88 2.71 4.54
C GLU A 90 -3.65 1.88 3.27
N PHE A 91 -3.59 0.56 3.42
CA PHE A 91 -3.55 -0.37 2.29
C PHE A 91 -4.96 -0.88 2.02
N ARG A 92 -5.50 -0.56 0.85
CA ARG A 92 -6.84 -0.94 0.44
C ARG A 92 -6.79 -1.93 -0.71
N VAL A 93 -7.49 -3.06 -0.59
CA VAL A 93 -7.62 -4.01 -1.70
C VAL A 93 -8.63 -3.47 -2.69
N ALA A 94 -8.15 -2.87 -3.79
CA ALA A 94 -9.00 -2.31 -4.83
C ALA A 94 -9.62 -3.41 -5.70
N HIS A 95 -8.84 -4.45 -6.01
CA HIS A 95 -9.32 -5.62 -6.72
C HIS A 95 -8.51 -6.88 -6.38
N SER A 96 -9.12 -8.05 -6.58
CA SER A 96 -8.39 -9.32 -6.53
C SER A 96 -8.96 -10.32 -7.51
N GLU A 97 -8.09 -11.06 -8.21
CA GLU A 97 -8.53 -12.05 -9.20
C GLU A 97 -7.53 -13.19 -9.40
N SER A 98 -8.06 -14.33 -9.84
CA SER A 98 -7.23 -15.44 -10.29
C SER A 98 -6.75 -15.20 -11.71
N ILE A 99 -5.45 -15.39 -11.97
CA ILE A 99 -4.84 -15.23 -13.29
C ILE A 99 -4.35 -16.57 -13.84
N ASP A 100 -4.35 -16.72 -15.16
CA ASP A 100 -3.69 -17.82 -15.87
C ASP A 100 -2.90 -17.28 -17.07
N LEU A 101 -1.57 -17.37 -16.97
CA LEU A 101 -0.64 -16.94 -18.02
C LEU A 101 0.03 -18.13 -18.71
N SER A 102 -0.62 -19.31 -18.69
CA SER A 102 -0.11 -20.54 -19.33
C SER A 102 0.10 -20.41 -20.83
N SER A 103 -0.60 -19.50 -21.50
CA SER A 103 -0.39 -19.17 -22.91
C SER A 103 0.98 -18.54 -23.19
N LEU A 104 1.58 -17.86 -22.21
CA LEU A 104 2.92 -17.27 -22.33
C LEU A 104 4.03 -18.29 -22.08
N GLY A 105 3.74 -19.35 -21.31
CA GLY A 105 4.68 -20.46 -21.11
C GLY A 105 4.28 -21.43 -19.99
N PRO A 106 4.80 -22.68 -20.02
CA PRO A 106 4.43 -23.71 -19.03
C PRO A 106 4.93 -23.40 -17.61
N ASN A 107 6.01 -22.62 -17.47
CA ASN A 107 6.60 -22.22 -16.20
C ASN A 107 6.23 -20.77 -15.82
N TRP A 108 5.07 -20.29 -16.26
CA TRP A 108 4.69 -18.88 -16.12
C TRP A 108 4.69 -18.38 -14.67
N LYS A 109 4.34 -19.22 -13.69
CA LYS A 109 4.25 -18.82 -12.27
C LYS A 109 5.61 -18.43 -11.70
N ALA A 110 6.62 -19.26 -11.96
CA ALA A 110 8.01 -18.95 -11.64
C ALA A 110 8.49 -17.71 -12.43
N THR A 111 8.23 -17.69 -13.74
CA THR A 111 8.70 -16.63 -14.63
C THR A 111 8.13 -15.27 -14.22
N LEU A 112 6.84 -15.22 -13.88
CA LEU A 112 6.18 -14.03 -13.35
C LEU A 112 6.83 -13.59 -12.04
N SER A 113 7.05 -14.51 -11.08
CA SER A 113 7.72 -14.17 -9.82
C SER A 113 9.09 -13.51 -10.05
N PHE A 114 9.90 -14.07 -10.96
CA PHE A 114 11.19 -13.49 -11.33
C PHE A 114 11.04 -12.17 -12.09
N ALA A 115 10.01 -12.01 -12.92
CA ALA A 115 9.74 -10.77 -13.63
C ALA A 115 9.44 -9.63 -12.66
N LEU A 116 8.54 -9.86 -11.69
CA LEU A 116 8.18 -8.85 -10.68
C LEU A 116 9.37 -8.48 -9.78
N MET A 117 10.21 -9.47 -9.42
CA MET A 117 11.42 -9.23 -8.62
C MET A 117 12.51 -8.44 -9.36
N ASN A 118 12.51 -8.44 -10.70
CA ASN A 118 13.54 -7.80 -11.53
C ASN A 118 12.92 -6.85 -12.56
N SER A 119 11.84 -6.16 -12.18
CA SER A 119 11.06 -5.28 -13.06
C SER A 119 11.86 -4.10 -13.61
N GLU A 120 12.91 -3.65 -12.92
CA GLU A 120 13.83 -2.61 -13.39
C GLU A 120 14.68 -3.03 -14.61
N SER A 121 14.92 -4.33 -14.77
CA SER A 121 15.78 -4.87 -15.83
C SER A 121 15.30 -6.27 -16.27
N PRO A 122 14.08 -6.36 -16.84
CA PRO A 122 13.51 -7.62 -17.23
C PRO A 122 14.25 -8.18 -18.44
N THR A 123 14.40 -9.50 -18.46
CA THR A 123 14.82 -10.22 -19.66
C THR A 123 13.72 -10.16 -20.74
N ALA A 124 14.07 -10.35 -22.01
CA ALA A 124 13.09 -10.37 -23.10
C ALA A 124 11.96 -11.41 -22.90
N SER A 125 12.23 -12.51 -22.19
CA SER A 125 11.23 -13.51 -21.83
C SER A 125 10.30 -13.10 -20.68
N GLN A 126 10.66 -12.11 -19.87
CA GLN A 126 9.87 -11.60 -18.74
C GLN A 126 8.94 -10.46 -19.13
N VAL A 127 9.30 -9.66 -20.15
CA VAL A 127 8.50 -8.50 -20.61
C VAL A 127 7.03 -8.84 -20.85
N PRO A 128 6.64 -9.94 -21.56
CA PRO A 128 5.23 -10.24 -21.78
C PRO A 128 4.43 -10.51 -20.49
N TYR A 129 5.10 -10.95 -19.42
CA TYR A 129 4.46 -11.17 -18.13
C TYR A 129 4.21 -9.85 -17.40
N LEU A 130 5.16 -8.91 -17.47
CA LEU A 130 4.99 -7.57 -16.92
C LEU A 130 3.87 -6.82 -17.66
N ASP A 131 3.86 -6.86 -19.00
CA ASP A 131 2.81 -6.23 -19.81
C ASP A 131 1.40 -6.74 -19.45
N ALA A 132 1.28 -8.06 -19.21
CA ALA A 132 0.01 -8.67 -18.82
C ALA A 132 -0.44 -8.23 -17.42
N ILE A 133 0.48 -8.12 -16.47
CA ILE A 133 0.18 -7.64 -15.12
C ILE A 133 -0.14 -6.15 -15.12
N GLU A 134 0.57 -5.34 -15.90
CA GLU A 134 0.31 -3.91 -15.96
C GLU A 134 -1.01 -3.57 -16.61
N SER A 135 -1.41 -4.35 -17.62
CA SER A 135 -2.75 -4.22 -18.18
C SER A 135 -3.86 -4.45 -17.13
N LEU A 136 -3.65 -5.38 -16.17
CA LEU A 136 -4.59 -5.61 -15.07
C LEU A 136 -4.50 -4.51 -14.02
N ARG A 137 -3.29 -4.07 -13.66
CA ARG A 137 -3.09 -2.98 -12.69
C ARG A 137 -3.75 -1.69 -13.17
N ASP A 138 -3.60 -1.35 -14.45
CA ASP A 138 -4.21 -0.18 -15.09
C ASP A 138 -5.74 -0.28 -15.12
N LEU A 139 -6.27 -1.46 -15.43
CA LEU A 139 -7.71 -1.71 -15.46
C LEU A 139 -8.37 -1.40 -14.12
N HIS A 140 -7.68 -1.69 -13.02
CA HIS A 140 -8.19 -1.52 -11.66
C HIS A 140 -7.64 -0.28 -10.94
N ALA A 141 -6.85 0.54 -11.64
CA ALA A 141 -6.19 1.73 -11.10
C ALA A 141 -5.46 1.46 -9.75
N ALA A 142 -4.75 0.34 -9.66
CA ALA A 142 -4.04 -0.04 -8.44
C ALA A 142 -2.64 0.57 -8.38
N ASP A 143 -2.24 1.10 -7.23
CA ASP A 143 -0.90 1.65 -6.99
C ASP A 143 0.16 0.56 -6.90
N ILE A 144 -0.18 -0.62 -6.36
CA ILE A 144 0.75 -1.75 -6.22
C ILE A 144 0.05 -3.05 -6.66
N VAL A 145 0.80 -3.94 -7.30
CA VAL A 145 0.37 -5.34 -7.51
C VAL A 145 1.00 -6.26 -6.49
N ILE A 146 0.19 -7.08 -5.84
CA ILE A 146 0.62 -8.20 -5.00
C ILE A 146 0.35 -9.51 -5.74
N TYR A 147 1.40 -10.21 -6.16
CA TYR A 147 1.29 -11.58 -6.65
C TYR A 147 1.38 -12.58 -5.50
N TRP A 148 0.24 -13.13 -5.08
CA TRP A 148 0.19 -14.21 -4.10
C TRP A 148 0.39 -15.57 -4.78
N ARG A 149 1.59 -16.10 -4.61
CA ARG A 149 2.04 -17.34 -5.24
C ARG A 149 1.30 -18.56 -4.69
N GLN A 150 1.27 -19.64 -5.48
CA GLN A 150 0.80 -20.95 -5.00
C GLN A 150 1.96 -21.75 -4.38
N PRO A 151 1.66 -22.84 -3.63
CA PRO A 151 2.69 -23.78 -3.21
C PRO A 151 3.42 -24.39 -4.40
N SER A 152 4.73 -24.62 -4.25
CA SER A 152 5.56 -25.36 -5.21
C SER A 152 5.50 -24.85 -6.65
N ASP A 153 5.54 -23.53 -6.85
CA ASP A 153 5.49 -22.88 -8.17
C ASP A 153 6.85 -22.75 -8.86
N ASN A 154 7.92 -23.27 -8.26
CA ASN A 154 9.32 -23.16 -8.70
C ASN A 154 9.87 -21.72 -8.81
N GLY A 155 9.19 -20.74 -8.22
CA GLY A 155 9.70 -19.38 -8.12
C GLY A 155 10.79 -19.23 -7.05
N PRO A 156 11.21 -17.99 -6.74
CA PRO A 156 12.20 -17.69 -5.71
C PRO A 156 11.88 -18.34 -4.35
N THR A 157 12.92 -18.65 -3.58
CA THR A 157 12.79 -19.27 -2.24
C THR A 157 12.53 -18.26 -1.13
N SER A 158 12.73 -16.96 -1.38
CA SER A 158 12.36 -15.90 -0.43
C SER A 158 10.85 -15.89 -0.19
N ASN A 159 10.43 -15.49 1.02
CA ASN A 159 9.00 -15.43 1.38
C ASN A 159 8.25 -14.29 0.70
N GLY A 160 8.99 -13.28 0.25
CA GLY A 160 8.52 -12.27 -0.66
C GLY A 160 9.69 -11.55 -1.32
N ALA A 161 9.35 -10.59 -2.17
CA ALA A 161 10.26 -9.57 -2.66
C ALA A 161 9.44 -8.36 -3.15
N GLY A 162 9.98 -7.16 -2.91
CA GLY A 162 9.60 -5.91 -3.56
C GLY A 162 10.85 -5.08 -3.87
N SER A 163 10.80 -4.22 -4.89
CA SER A 163 11.90 -3.29 -5.18
C SER A 163 12.12 -2.33 -4.01
N VAL A 164 13.35 -1.87 -3.78
CA VAL A 164 13.65 -0.92 -2.69
C VAL A 164 13.49 0.50 -3.21
N GLY A 165 12.44 1.20 -2.78
CA GLY A 165 12.15 2.57 -3.23
C GLY A 165 11.85 2.64 -4.73
N GLY A 166 11.34 1.54 -5.29
CA GLY A 166 11.06 1.41 -6.72
C GLY A 166 10.04 2.43 -7.21
N GLY A 167 10.19 2.83 -8.48
CA GLY A 167 9.24 3.71 -9.15
C GLY A 167 7.91 3.04 -9.46
N GLU A 168 7.05 3.77 -10.15
CA GLU A 168 5.74 3.27 -10.60
C GLU A 168 5.84 1.98 -11.42
N ASP A 169 6.85 1.90 -12.31
CA ASP A 169 7.14 0.75 -13.18
C ASP A 169 7.73 -0.46 -12.41
N GLU A 170 7.98 -0.33 -11.10
CA GLU A 170 8.54 -1.36 -10.24
C GLU A 170 7.63 -1.72 -9.07
N ALA A 171 6.42 -1.16 -9.01
CA ALA A 171 5.51 -1.27 -7.87
C ALA A 171 4.80 -2.62 -7.78
N TYR A 172 5.59 -3.69 -7.69
CA TYR A 172 5.14 -5.05 -7.55
C TYR A 172 5.76 -5.69 -6.31
N VAL A 173 4.96 -6.53 -5.67
CA VAL A 173 5.41 -7.45 -4.64
C VAL A 173 5.01 -8.85 -5.06
N HIS A 174 5.89 -9.83 -4.89
CA HIS A 174 5.45 -11.21 -4.84
C HIS A 174 5.53 -11.73 -3.41
N LEU A 175 4.59 -12.58 -3.02
CA LEU A 175 4.57 -13.27 -1.73
C LEU A 175 4.43 -14.77 -1.96
N THR A 176 5.21 -15.59 -1.25
CA THR A 176 5.00 -17.04 -1.26
C THR A 176 3.62 -17.38 -0.70
N TYR A 177 3.19 -18.62 -0.92
CA TYR A 177 1.89 -19.06 -0.42
C TYR A 177 1.70 -18.83 1.09
N SER A 178 2.74 -19.10 1.90
CA SER A 178 2.73 -18.84 3.35
C SER A 178 3.14 -17.42 3.73
N GLY A 179 3.72 -16.67 2.80
CA GLY A 179 4.20 -15.30 2.98
C GLY A 179 3.10 -14.24 2.93
N ILE A 180 1.86 -14.59 2.57
CA ILE A 180 0.70 -13.68 2.63
C ILE A 180 0.19 -13.47 4.08
N ASN A 181 1.10 -13.15 4.98
CA ASN A 181 0.78 -12.80 6.36
C ASN A 181 1.16 -11.33 6.62
N PRO A 182 0.57 -10.67 7.63
CA PRO A 182 0.74 -9.23 7.83
C PRO A 182 2.19 -8.76 7.97
N PRO A 183 3.07 -9.38 8.79
CA PRO A 183 4.44 -8.88 8.93
C PRO A 183 5.29 -9.07 7.67
N VAL A 184 5.13 -10.17 6.93
CA VAL A 184 5.86 -10.35 5.65
C VAL A 184 5.32 -9.39 4.60
N ALA A 185 4.00 -9.25 4.46
CA ALA A 185 3.42 -8.29 3.53
C ALA A 185 3.86 -6.85 3.86
N ALA A 186 3.90 -6.48 5.15
CA ALA A 186 4.39 -5.18 5.60
C ALA A 186 5.88 -4.98 5.31
N HIS A 187 6.70 -6.04 5.43
CA HIS A 187 8.12 -6.01 5.10
C HIS A 187 8.35 -5.73 3.61
N GLU A 188 7.67 -6.46 2.73
CA GLU A 188 7.88 -6.31 1.29
C GLU A 188 7.30 -5.01 0.74
N THR A 189 6.14 -4.57 1.24
CA THR A 189 5.66 -3.21 0.91
C THR A 189 6.56 -2.15 1.53
N GLY A 190 7.20 -2.45 2.67
CA GLY A 190 8.19 -1.59 3.30
C GLY A 190 9.40 -1.34 2.38
N HIS A 191 9.87 -2.38 1.70
CA HIS A 191 10.88 -2.23 0.64
C HIS A 191 10.40 -1.29 -0.46
N LEU A 192 9.20 -1.48 -1.01
CA LEU A 192 8.67 -0.57 -2.06
C LEU A 192 8.63 0.89 -1.60
N LEU A 193 8.34 1.14 -0.33
CA LEU A 193 8.35 2.48 0.27
C LEU A 193 9.77 2.96 0.67
N GLY A 194 10.83 2.29 0.22
CA GLY A 194 12.23 2.68 0.41
C GLY A 194 12.91 2.11 1.65
N GLY A 195 12.19 1.33 2.47
CA GLY A 195 12.75 0.73 3.67
C GLY A 195 13.85 -0.29 3.36
N GLN A 196 14.91 -0.28 4.17
CA GLN A 196 16.05 -1.18 4.00
C GLN A 196 16.26 -2.09 5.20
N HIS A 197 16.94 -3.21 4.99
CA HIS A 197 17.18 -4.16 6.07
C HIS A 197 18.02 -3.59 7.21
N GLN A 198 19.02 -2.77 6.89
CA GLN A 198 19.85 -2.14 7.92
C GLN A 198 19.10 -1.15 8.80
N GLU A 199 17.93 -0.66 8.37
CA GLU A 199 17.14 0.25 9.18
C GLU A 199 16.34 -0.51 10.25
N GLY A 200 16.20 -1.83 10.13
CA GLY A 200 15.47 -2.65 11.10
C GLY A 200 16.24 -2.87 12.40
N VAL A 201 15.56 -2.73 13.55
CA VAL A 201 16.12 -3.05 14.87
C VAL A 201 16.02 -4.55 15.16
N GLN A 202 17.16 -5.13 15.54
CA GLN A 202 17.28 -6.43 16.17
C GLN A 202 17.86 -6.26 17.58
N GLY A 203 17.08 -6.58 18.61
CA GLY A 203 17.45 -6.34 20.01
C GLY A 203 17.05 -7.47 20.95
N SER A 204 17.39 -7.33 22.23
CA SER A 204 16.95 -8.25 23.27
C SER A 204 16.37 -7.50 24.46
N ALA A 205 15.34 -8.08 25.07
CA ALA A 205 14.67 -7.54 26.25
C ALA A 205 13.98 -8.67 27.03
N THR A 206 13.69 -8.41 28.31
CA THR A 206 12.82 -9.29 29.10
C THR A 206 11.38 -8.91 28.80
N PHE A 207 10.60 -9.79 28.19
CA PHE A 207 9.16 -9.61 27.91
C PHE A 207 8.44 -10.96 27.98
N SER A 208 7.13 -10.99 28.20
CA SER A 208 6.33 -12.22 28.10
C SER A 208 5.58 -12.31 26.78
N ILE A 209 5.19 -13.53 26.40
CA ILE A 209 4.39 -13.83 25.20
C ILE A 209 3.10 -14.48 25.68
N ASP A 210 1.96 -13.93 25.27
CA ASP A 210 0.61 -14.46 25.56
C ASP A 210 0.38 -14.77 27.06
N GLY A 211 0.94 -13.91 27.92
CA GLY A 211 0.80 -14.01 29.37
C GLY A 211 1.74 -15.02 30.06
N ASP A 212 2.72 -15.56 29.34
CA ASP A 212 3.74 -16.43 29.92
C ASP A 212 4.70 -15.70 30.88
N THR A 213 5.66 -16.44 31.44
CA THR A 213 6.71 -15.84 32.27
C THR A 213 7.62 -14.95 31.42
N ALA A 214 7.80 -13.70 31.84
CA ALA A 214 8.73 -12.79 31.20
C ALA A 214 10.18 -13.29 31.36
N THR A 215 10.86 -13.54 30.24
CA THR A 215 12.26 -13.97 30.18
C THR A 215 12.99 -13.18 29.09
N LEU A 216 14.32 -13.20 29.12
CA LEU A 216 15.14 -12.54 28.10
C LEU A 216 14.91 -13.22 26.74
N ARG A 217 14.44 -12.45 25.76
CA ARG A 217 14.12 -12.89 24.42
C ARG A 217 14.59 -11.87 23.40
N GLU A 218 14.75 -12.32 22.17
CA GLU A 218 15.05 -11.44 21.04
C GLU A 218 13.76 -10.85 20.47
N TYR A 219 13.78 -9.55 20.16
CA TYR A 219 12.71 -8.89 19.41
C TYR A 219 13.28 -8.23 18.15
N ARG A 220 12.44 -8.14 17.13
CA ARG A 220 12.79 -7.57 15.83
C ARG A 220 11.71 -6.64 15.32
N SER A 221 12.09 -5.49 14.77
CA SER A 221 11.18 -4.68 13.95
C SER A 221 10.95 -5.31 12.58
N VAL A 222 9.93 -4.86 11.85
CA VAL A 222 9.51 -5.46 10.57
C VAL A 222 10.64 -5.49 9.53
N MET A 223 11.45 -4.44 9.40
CA MET A 223 12.48 -4.37 8.33
C MET A 223 13.75 -5.15 8.62
N THR A 224 13.90 -5.87 9.74
CA THR A 224 15.14 -6.65 9.96
C THR A 224 15.35 -7.75 8.93
N ALA A 225 16.61 -7.98 8.54
CA ALA A 225 17.02 -9.18 7.81
C ALA A 225 16.90 -10.45 8.68
N THR A 226 16.94 -11.61 8.03
CA THR A 226 16.80 -12.94 8.65
C THR A 226 18.03 -13.44 9.43
N SER A 227 18.96 -12.58 9.84
CA SER A 227 20.04 -12.95 10.76
C SER A 227 19.48 -13.16 12.17
N THR A 228 19.83 -14.24 12.87
CA THR A 228 19.41 -14.47 14.27
C THR A 228 20.52 -14.12 15.26
N LEU A 229 20.18 -13.61 16.46
CA LEU A 229 21.17 -13.42 17.54
C LEU A 229 21.49 -14.73 18.28
N GLY A 230 20.89 -15.86 17.85
CA GLY A 230 21.05 -17.16 18.51
C GLY A 230 20.28 -17.30 19.83
N LEU A 231 19.31 -16.40 20.09
CA LEU A 231 18.39 -16.54 21.21
C LEU A 231 17.15 -17.35 20.79
N ASP A 232 16.69 -18.22 21.69
CA ASP A 232 15.47 -18.99 21.47
C ASP A 232 14.22 -18.09 21.47
N ALA A 233 13.21 -18.47 20.68
CA ALA A 233 11.88 -17.85 20.66
C ALA A 233 11.85 -16.33 20.38
N PHE A 234 12.58 -15.87 19.37
CA PHE A 234 12.49 -14.47 18.91
C PHE A 234 11.05 -14.10 18.45
N ARG A 235 10.73 -12.80 18.48
CA ARG A 235 9.44 -12.26 18.01
C ARG A 235 9.65 -11.08 17.07
N TYR A 236 8.93 -11.08 15.95
CA TYR A 236 8.74 -9.88 15.14
C TYR A 236 7.67 -9.02 15.81
N LEU A 237 8.05 -7.84 16.24
CA LEU A 237 7.11 -6.81 16.65
C LEU A 237 6.40 -6.31 15.41
N TRP A 238 5.11 -6.06 15.54
CA TRP A 238 4.29 -5.45 14.50
C TRP A 238 4.54 -3.93 14.45
N ARG A 239 5.82 -3.56 14.34
CA ARG A 239 6.34 -2.19 14.35
C ARG A 239 7.52 -2.05 13.40
N PHE A 240 7.56 -0.96 12.67
CA PHE A 240 8.77 -0.46 12.05
C PHE A 240 9.67 0.19 13.10
N SER A 241 10.97 0.19 12.83
CA SER A 241 11.92 0.92 13.65
C SER A 241 11.73 2.42 13.50
N GLN A 242 11.95 3.17 14.58
CA GLN A 242 11.85 4.63 14.57
C GLN A 242 12.86 5.26 15.52
N ALA A 243 13.64 6.23 15.02
CA ALA A 243 14.72 6.86 15.78
C ALA A 243 14.23 7.48 17.10
N GLY A 244 14.92 7.15 18.20
CA GLY A 244 14.64 7.75 19.51
C GLY A 244 13.35 7.25 20.17
N THR A 245 12.73 6.19 19.62
CA THR A 245 11.54 5.57 20.19
C THR A 245 11.87 4.31 20.99
N SER A 246 10.93 3.90 21.83
CA SER A 246 11.02 2.68 22.61
C SER A 246 9.65 2.02 22.70
N ILE A 247 9.64 0.72 22.87
CA ILE A 247 8.45 -0.07 23.18
C ILE A 247 8.37 -0.37 24.67
N THR A 248 7.16 -0.39 25.20
CA THR A 248 6.84 -0.79 26.58
C THR A 248 5.40 -1.29 26.62
N GLY A 249 5.04 -2.08 27.62
CA GLY A 249 3.70 -2.62 27.79
C GLY A 249 3.31 -3.62 26.70
N SER A 250 2.02 -3.68 26.38
CA SER A 250 1.43 -4.64 25.45
C SER A 250 1.64 -4.26 23.99
N ASN A 251 2.24 -5.17 23.23
CA ASN A 251 2.55 -4.96 21.82
C ASN A 251 2.16 -6.19 20.98
N ASP A 252 1.54 -5.95 19.83
CA ASP A 252 1.30 -6.99 18.84
C ASP A 252 2.64 -7.52 18.32
N CYS A 253 2.78 -8.84 18.27
CA CYS A 253 3.97 -9.50 17.78
C CYS A 253 3.64 -10.85 17.15
N SER A 254 4.59 -11.46 16.47
CA SER A 254 4.41 -12.79 15.90
C SER A 254 5.73 -13.53 15.73
N GLU A 255 5.62 -14.84 15.54
CA GLU A 255 6.69 -15.59 14.90
C GLU A 255 6.72 -15.30 13.40
N PHE A 256 7.72 -15.87 12.70
CA PHE A 256 7.81 -15.78 11.24
C PHE A 256 6.56 -16.31 10.52
N SER A 257 5.80 -17.20 11.16
CA SER A 257 4.53 -17.72 10.63
C SER A 257 3.42 -16.67 10.48
N GLY A 258 3.59 -15.49 11.10
CA GLY A 258 2.60 -14.42 11.14
C GLY A 258 1.45 -14.67 12.13
N ALA A 259 1.50 -15.73 12.93
CA ALA A 259 0.53 -15.97 13.99
C ALA A 259 0.62 -14.86 15.05
N LEU A 260 -0.48 -14.14 15.25
CA LEU A 260 -0.55 -13.04 16.20
C LEU A 260 -0.42 -13.56 17.64
N SER A 261 0.50 -12.93 18.38
CA SER A 261 0.70 -13.04 19.82
C SER A 261 0.75 -11.64 20.42
N ILE A 262 0.60 -11.56 21.74
CA ILE A 262 0.82 -10.35 22.51
C ILE A 262 2.14 -10.46 23.27
N CYS A 263 3.05 -9.52 22.99
CA CYS A 263 4.32 -9.37 23.69
C CYS A 263 4.22 -8.26 24.74
N GLU A 264 4.35 -8.59 26.02
CA GLU A 264 4.26 -7.64 27.13
C GLU A 264 5.65 -7.28 27.66
N PHE A 265 6.06 -6.03 27.46
CA PHE A 265 7.34 -5.49 27.88
C PHE A 265 7.21 -4.77 29.24
N PRO A 266 7.64 -5.37 30.36
CA PRO A 266 7.56 -4.76 31.69
C PRO A 266 8.46 -3.52 31.86
N SER A 267 9.43 -3.33 30.98
CA SER A 267 10.31 -2.17 30.93
C SER A 267 10.52 -1.72 29.50
N SER A 268 10.82 -0.43 29.32
CA SER A 268 11.14 0.15 28.02
C SER A 268 12.31 -0.58 27.34
N ALA A 269 12.16 -0.88 26.05
CA ALA A 269 13.19 -1.42 25.18
C ALA A 269 13.30 -0.55 23.90
N PRO A 270 14.51 -0.22 23.42
CA PRO A 270 14.67 0.65 22.25
C PRO A 270 14.01 0.09 20.98
N LEU A 271 13.38 0.94 20.16
CA LEU A 271 12.79 0.55 18.87
C LEU A 271 13.45 1.29 17.70
N GLY A 272 14.46 2.12 17.94
CA GLY A 272 15.27 2.71 16.87
C GLY A 272 16.26 3.73 17.38
N ASP A 273 17.26 4.00 16.56
CA ASP A 273 18.26 5.05 16.74
C ASP A 273 18.49 5.75 15.39
N ALA A 274 19.52 6.57 15.28
CA ALA A 274 19.78 7.35 14.06
C ALA A 274 20.10 6.47 12.82
N ASP A 275 20.56 5.24 13.02
CA ASP A 275 20.86 4.28 11.95
C ASP A 275 19.69 3.32 11.69
N HIS A 276 18.69 3.29 12.59
CA HIS A 276 17.54 2.40 12.55
C HIS A 276 16.21 3.17 12.60
N ASP A 277 15.82 3.77 11.47
CA ASP A 277 14.65 4.66 11.36
C ASP A 277 13.82 4.41 10.09
N ALA A 278 13.34 3.16 9.91
CA ALA A 278 12.54 2.80 8.74
C ALA A 278 11.25 3.64 8.66
N ALA A 279 10.58 3.90 9.80
CA ALA A 279 9.29 4.60 9.82
C ALA A 279 9.35 5.98 9.14
N THR A 280 10.43 6.74 9.31
CA THR A 280 10.60 8.05 8.67
C THR A 280 10.67 7.93 7.14
N THR A 281 11.47 6.98 6.62
CA THR A 281 11.57 6.70 5.18
C THR A 281 10.21 6.31 4.61
N LEU A 282 9.51 5.38 5.27
CA LEU A 282 8.21 4.90 4.82
C LEU A 282 7.14 6.01 4.82
N ALA A 283 7.13 6.86 5.85
CA ALA A 283 6.19 7.99 5.93
C ALA A 283 6.41 9.03 4.83
N ALA A 284 7.66 9.25 4.42
CA ALA A 284 7.97 10.15 3.32
C ALA A 284 7.51 9.60 1.96
N MET A 285 7.60 8.28 1.76
CA MET A 285 7.29 7.62 0.49
C MET A 285 5.83 7.21 0.32
N ALA A 286 5.09 6.98 1.41
CA ALA A 286 3.67 6.62 1.36
C ALA A 286 2.82 7.51 0.43
N PRO A 287 2.88 8.86 0.48
CA PRO A 287 2.11 9.70 -0.43
C PRO A 287 2.59 9.65 -1.89
N VAL A 288 3.86 9.29 -2.14
CA VAL A 288 4.39 9.14 -3.50
C VAL A 288 3.83 7.87 -4.15
N VAL A 289 3.87 6.75 -3.42
CA VAL A 289 3.36 5.47 -3.90
C VAL A 289 1.85 5.50 -4.08
N ALA A 290 1.12 6.12 -3.14
CA ALA A 290 -0.33 6.34 -3.23
C ALA A 290 -0.77 7.24 -4.42
N ALA A 291 0.20 7.86 -5.10
CA ALA A 291 -0.06 8.72 -6.25
C ALA A 291 0.29 8.06 -7.59
N PHE A 292 0.81 6.82 -7.59
CA PHE A 292 1.17 6.12 -8.82
C PHE A 292 -0.04 6.01 -9.76
N ARG A 293 -1.20 5.59 -9.27
CA ARG A 293 -2.42 5.49 -10.07
C ARG A 293 -3.53 6.32 -9.45
N THR A 294 -3.31 7.62 -9.23
CA THR A 294 -4.42 8.52 -8.88
C THR A 294 -5.52 8.38 -9.93
N ALA A 295 -6.70 7.90 -9.50
CA ALA A 295 -7.87 7.79 -10.35
C ALA A 295 -8.09 9.14 -11.05
N ALA A 296 -8.19 9.13 -12.38
CA ALA A 296 -8.69 10.28 -13.10
C ALA A 296 -9.99 10.71 -12.42
N PRO A 297 -10.21 12.02 -12.13
CA PRO A 297 -11.45 12.46 -11.51
C PRO A 297 -12.58 11.89 -12.34
N ALA A 298 -13.50 11.17 -11.69
CA ALA A 298 -14.65 10.59 -12.35
C ALA A 298 -15.21 11.67 -13.28
N VAL A 299 -15.09 11.44 -14.59
CA VAL A 299 -15.75 12.31 -15.56
C VAL A 299 -17.21 12.14 -15.19
N GLN A 300 -17.76 13.14 -14.50
CA GLN A 300 -19.18 13.31 -14.40
C GLN A 300 -19.63 13.43 -15.84
N VAL A 301 -20.04 12.32 -16.44
CA VAL A 301 -20.80 12.34 -17.67
C VAL A 301 -22.05 13.12 -17.27
N PRO A 302 -22.21 14.38 -17.73
CA PRO A 302 -23.43 15.10 -17.41
C PRO A 302 -24.55 14.21 -17.92
N ALA A 303 -25.51 13.90 -17.03
CA ALA A 303 -26.65 13.05 -17.36
C ALA A 303 -27.15 13.47 -18.74
N ALA A 304 -27.02 12.56 -19.72
CA ALA A 304 -27.31 12.86 -21.10
C ALA A 304 -28.71 13.45 -21.14
N SER A 305 -28.81 14.72 -21.52
CA SER A 305 -30.11 15.35 -21.68
C SER A 305 -30.90 14.49 -22.67
N PRO A 306 -32.21 14.26 -22.48
CA PRO A 306 -33.00 13.36 -23.33
C PRO A 306 -32.96 13.73 -24.84
N LEU A 307 -32.49 14.93 -25.17
CA LEU A 307 -32.20 15.38 -26.53
C LEU A 307 -30.96 14.70 -27.18
N GLY A 308 -29.95 14.32 -26.40
CA GLY A 308 -28.73 13.67 -26.90
C GLY A 308 -28.95 12.21 -27.32
N VAL A 309 -29.79 11.48 -26.59
CA VAL A 309 -30.17 10.09 -26.93
C VAL A 309 -31.03 10.05 -28.19
N ALA A 310 -31.90 11.04 -28.39
CA ALA A 310 -32.71 11.17 -29.59
C ALA A 310 -31.87 11.45 -30.86
N LEU A 311 -30.80 12.26 -30.73
CA LEU A 311 -29.92 12.58 -31.86
C LEU A 311 -29.04 11.39 -32.27
N LEU A 312 -28.57 10.59 -31.30
CA LEU A 312 -27.81 9.37 -31.57
C LEU A 312 -28.68 8.31 -32.26
N ALA A 313 -29.92 8.12 -31.79
CA ALA A 313 -30.87 7.17 -32.40
C ALA A 313 -31.24 7.58 -33.84
N LEU A 314 -31.35 8.87 -34.13
CA LEU A 314 -31.62 9.38 -35.48
C LEU A 314 -30.44 9.11 -36.44
N LEU A 315 -29.20 9.27 -35.95
CA LEU A 315 -27.99 9.02 -36.74
C LEU A 315 -27.80 7.54 -37.08
N PHE A 316 -28.13 6.62 -36.16
CA PHE A 316 -28.11 5.18 -36.44
C PHE A 316 -29.24 4.75 -37.40
N ALA A 317 -30.42 5.37 -37.33
CA ALA A 317 -31.51 5.11 -38.27
C ALA A 317 -31.15 5.57 -39.71
N LEU A 318 -30.50 6.72 -39.85
CA LEU A 318 -30.03 7.26 -41.14
C LEU A 318 -28.88 6.44 -41.74
N ALA A 319 -27.98 5.90 -40.92
CA ALA A 319 -26.91 5.00 -41.36
C ALA A 319 -27.48 3.63 -41.83
N GLY A 320 -28.46 3.08 -41.12
CA GLY A 320 -29.15 1.84 -41.50
C GLY A 320 -29.93 1.95 -42.81
N LEU A 321 -30.59 3.08 -43.05
CA LEU A 321 -31.33 3.34 -44.30
C LEU A 321 -30.41 3.47 -45.53
N ARG A 322 -29.21 4.06 -45.38
CA ARG A 322 -28.21 4.11 -46.45
C ARG A 322 -27.64 2.72 -46.80
N ALA A 323 -27.43 1.87 -45.79
CA ALA A 323 -26.96 0.49 -46.02
C ALA A 323 -28.02 -0.38 -46.73
N LEU A 324 -29.31 -0.17 -46.45
CA LEU A 324 -30.41 -0.89 -47.12
C LEU A 324 -30.60 -0.45 -48.58
N ALA A 325 -30.44 0.84 -48.88
CA ALA A 325 -30.53 1.36 -50.24
C ALA A 325 -29.36 0.87 -51.13
N ALA A 326 -28.15 0.74 -50.58
CA ALA A 326 -26.98 0.23 -51.30
C ALA A 326 -27.07 -1.26 -51.63
N ARG A 327 -27.79 -2.07 -50.84
CA ARG A 327 -28.02 -3.50 -51.12
C ARG A 327 -29.09 -3.74 -52.19
N ARG A 328 -30.08 -2.86 -52.35
CA ARG A 328 -31.09 -2.97 -53.42
C ARG A 328 -30.59 -2.54 -54.80
N ALA A 329 -29.50 -1.78 -54.89
CA ALA A 329 -28.90 -1.38 -56.16
C ALA A 329 -27.89 -2.40 -56.74
N ARG A 330 -27.67 -3.54 -56.05
CA ARG A 330 -26.76 -4.62 -56.46
C ARG A 330 -27.46 -5.98 -56.62
N ALA A 331 -28.79 -5.98 -56.72
CA ALA A 331 -29.60 -7.16 -57.05
C ALA A 331 -30.30 -6.92 -58.39
#